data_AF-A0A7I0KIV0-F1
#
_entry.id   AF-A0A7I0KIV0-F1
#
_cell.length_a   1.000
_cell.length_b   1.000
_cell.length_c   1.000
_cell.angle_alpha   90.00
_cell.angle_beta   90.00
_cell.angle_gamma   90.00
#
_symmetry.space_group_name_H-M   'P 1'
#
loop_
_entity.id
_entity.type
_entity.pdbx_description
1 polymer ?
#
loop_
_entity_poly.entity_id
_entity_poly.type
_entity_poly.pdbx_seq_one_letter_code
_entity_poly.pdbx_strand_id
1 'polypeptide(L)'
;MENEPLIDDALKTELSVLYHAAGRHYHNLAHIEAMLTLAGDYRTLLDDPEAVEAAIWFHDVIYDSRAKDNEAQSAALAEQKLAGRTDAGRLSRVSAMILATATHQLPLFDDAAATRDASLFLDMDLSILGADAVAFDAYERAVRREYGWVEEPMWRAGRGAVLKTFLARPHIFHTQEFQQRFEPQARLNMARSLQALT
;
A
#
# COMPACT_ATOMS: atom_id res chain seq x y z
N MET A 1 -24.10 -5.89 20.26
CA MET A 1 -23.49 -4.88 19.37
C MET A 1 -22.89 -5.66 18.22
N GLU A 2 -23.73 -6.16 17.33
CA GLU A 2 -23.30 -6.99 16.20
C GLU A 2 -23.74 -6.25 14.94
N ASN A 3 -22.80 -6.06 14.00
CA ASN A 3 -22.89 -5.40 12.69
C ASN A 3 -22.46 -3.93 12.55
N GLU A 4 -21.68 -3.35 13.47
CA GLU A 4 -20.98 -2.10 13.12
C GLU A 4 -19.68 -2.46 12.38
N PRO A 5 -19.44 -1.94 11.16
CA PRO A 5 -18.23 -2.24 10.41
C PRO A 5 -16.99 -1.78 11.18
N LEU A 6 -15.88 -2.52 11.03
CA LEU A 6 -14.61 -2.16 11.69
C LEU A 6 -14.17 -0.73 11.38
N ILE A 7 -14.40 -0.27 10.15
CA ILE A 7 -14.23 1.11 9.69
C ILE A 7 -15.61 1.70 9.35
N ASP A 8 -16.20 2.43 10.31
CA ASP A 8 -17.46 3.16 10.12
C ASP A 8 -17.28 4.46 9.30
N ASP A 9 -18.38 5.06 8.85
CA ASP A 9 -18.37 6.27 8.02
C ASP A 9 -17.74 7.48 8.73
N ALA A 10 -17.83 7.55 10.06
CA ALA A 10 -17.22 8.63 10.83
C ALA A 10 -15.69 8.51 10.82
N LEU A 11 -15.16 7.28 10.99
CA LEU A 11 -13.74 7.00 10.91
C LEU A 11 -13.23 7.19 9.47
N LYS A 12 -13.97 6.76 8.44
CA LYS A 12 -13.63 7.03 7.03
C LYS A 12 -13.49 8.53 6.78
N THR A 13 -14.42 9.33 7.29
CA THR A 13 -14.40 10.79 7.17
C THR A 13 -13.19 11.39 7.87
N GLU A 14 -12.89 10.94 9.10
CA GLU A 14 -11.72 11.40 9.86
C GLU A 14 -10.41 11.10 9.12
N LEU A 15 -10.22 9.85 8.67
CA LEU A 15 -9.00 9.42 7.98
C LEU A 15 -8.85 10.12 6.62
N SER A 16 -9.95 10.33 5.89
CA SER A 16 -9.95 11.04 4.62
C SER A 16 -9.34 12.44 4.73
N VAL A 17 -9.54 13.14 5.85
CA VAL A 17 -8.94 14.47 6.07
C VAL A 17 -7.41 14.39 6.08
N LEU A 18 -6.82 13.34 6.65
CA LEU A 18 -5.36 13.16 6.72
C LEU A 18 -4.74 12.88 5.35
N TYR A 19 -5.48 12.21 4.47
CA TYR A 19 -5.07 11.96 3.09
C TYR A 19 -5.15 13.19 2.17
N HIS A 20 -5.84 14.26 2.61
CA HIS A 20 -5.88 15.55 1.91
C HIS A 20 -4.79 16.52 2.37
N ALA A 21 -3.90 16.11 3.28
CA ALA A 21 -2.83 16.97 3.78
C ALA A 21 -1.90 17.44 2.65
N ALA A 22 -1.38 18.67 2.79
CA ALA A 22 -0.51 19.28 1.79
C ALA A 22 0.77 18.46 1.58
N GLY A 23 1.22 18.36 0.32
CA GLY A 23 2.43 17.63 -0.04
C GLY A 23 2.21 16.15 -0.37
N ARG A 24 1.00 15.61 -0.16
CA ARG A 24 0.61 14.26 -0.59
C ARG A 24 0.17 14.29 -2.06
N HIS A 25 1.00 13.77 -2.95
CA HIS A 25 0.74 13.79 -4.40
C HIS A 25 0.36 12.43 -4.96
N TYR A 26 0.96 11.36 -4.45
CA TYR A 26 0.62 9.98 -4.76
C TYR A 26 -0.06 9.31 -3.57
N HIS A 27 0.54 9.38 -2.38
CA HIS A 27 0.01 8.73 -1.18
C HIS A 27 -1.14 9.57 -0.60
N ASN A 28 -2.23 9.75 -1.36
CA ASN A 28 -3.40 10.55 -1.03
C ASN A 28 -4.68 9.70 -1.13
N LEU A 29 -5.86 10.32 -1.00
CA LEU A 29 -7.12 9.58 -0.94
C LEU A 29 -7.39 8.76 -2.22
N ALA A 30 -6.93 9.22 -3.39
CA ALA A 30 -7.13 8.48 -4.64
C ALA A 30 -6.38 7.13 -4.65
N HIS A 31 -5.22 7.03 -3.99
CA HIS A 31 -4.52 5.76 -3.78
C HIS A 31 -5.37 4.79 -2.94
N ILE A 32 -5.93 5.29 -1.84
CA ILE A 32 -6.80 4.51 -0.94
C ILE A 32 -8.05 4.04 -1.68
N GLU A 33 -8.71 4.90 -2.44
CA GLU A 33 -9.88 4.56 -3.25
C GLU A 33 -9.57 3.50 -4.32
N ALA A 34 -8.39 3.56 -4.94
CA ALA A 34 -7.93 2.55 -5.89
C ALA A 34 -7.74 1.18 -5.22
N MET A 35 -7.12 1.15 -4.03
CA MET A 35 -6.98 -0.09 -3.26
C MET A 35 -8.33 -0.65 -2.80
N LEU A 36 -9.25 0.21 -2.31
CA LEU A 36 -10.60 -0.21 -1.91
C LEU A 36 -11.41 -0.78 -3.09
N THR A 37 -11.23 -0.22 -4.29
CA THR A 37 -11.85 -0.76 -5.51
C THR A 37 -11.35 -2.18 -5.78
N LEU A 38 -10.04 -2.42 -5.70
CA LEU A 38 -9.47 -3.76 -5.86
C LEU A 38 -9.91 -4.71 -4.73
N ALA A 39 -9.98 -4.24 -3.49
CA ALA A 39 -10.50 -5.05 -2.38
C ALA A 39 -11.96 -5.47 -2.60
N GLY A 40 -12.76 -4.62 -3.26
CA GLY A 40 -14.09 -4.96 -3.76
C GLY A 40 -14.06 -6.05 -4.83
N ASP A 41 -13.23 -5.88 -5.87
CA ASP A 41 -13.08 -6.86 -6.97
C ASP A 41 -12.67 -8.25 -6.46
N TYR A 42 -11.77 -8.30 -5.49
CA TYR A 42 -11.22 -9.55 -4.93
C TYR A 42 -11.86 -9.97 -3.61
N ARG A 43 -13.00 -9.36 -3.22
CA ARG A 43 -13.63 -9.60 -1.92
C ARG A 43 -13.87 -11.08 -1.60
N THR A 44 -14.20 -11.89 -2.60
CA THR A 44 -14.48 -13.32 -2.43
C THR A 44 -13.24 -14.17 -2.17
N LEU A 45 -12.04 -13.61 -2.39
CA LEU A 45 -10.75 -14.26 -2.11
C LEU A 45 -10.15 -13.85 -0.76
N LEU A 46 -10.77 -12.88 -0.08
CA LEU A 46 -10.35 -12.40 1.23
C LEU A 46 -11.06 -13.21 2.32
N ASP A 47 -10.29 -13.69 3.30
CA ASP A 47 -10.82 -14.39 4.47
C ASP A 47 -11.39 -13.39 5.50
N ASP A 48 -10.65 -12.30 5.75
CA ASP A 48 -11.09 -11.20 6.60
C ASP A 48 -11.10 -9.85 5.82
N PRO A 49 -12.14 -9.62 4.99
CA PRO A 49 -12.23 -8.40 4.20
C PRO A 49 -12.25 -7.11 5.04
N GLU A 50 -12.74 -7.17 6.29
CA GLU A 50 -12.77 -6.00 7.18
C GLU A 50 -11.38 -5.66 7.72
N ALA A 51 -10.57 -6.66 8.03
CA ALA A 51 -9.18 -6.44 8.41
C ALA A 51 -8.37 -5.84 7.24
N VAL A 52 -8.60 -6.32 6.02
CA VAL A 52 -7.94 -5.76 4.83
C VAL A 52 -8.40 -4.34 4.55
N GLU A 53 -9.71 -4.05 4.62
CA GLU A 53 -10.23 -2.68 4.51
C GLU A 53 -9.61 -1.74 5.56
N ALA A 54 -9.48 -2.20 6.81
CA ALA A 54 -8.80 -1.44 7.86
C ALA A 54 -7.34 -1.17 7.52
N ALA A 55 -6.56 -2.17 7.09
CA ALA A 55 -5.18 -1.98 6.68
C ALA A 55 -5.05 -0.99 5.51
N ILE A 56 -5.94 -1.06 4.52
CA ILE A 56 -6.00 -0.10 3.41
C ILE A 56 -6.16 1.34 3.93
N TRP A 57 -7.16 1.57 4.78
CA TRP A 57 -7.41 2.90 5.33
C TRP A 57 -6.28 3.46 6.19
N PHE A 58 -5.51 2.60 6.85
CA PHE A 58 -4.50 3.04 7.82
C PHE A 58 -3.06 3.03 7.28
N HIS A 59 -2.69 2.24 6.27
CA HIS A 59 -1.26 1.97 6.00
C HIS A 59 -0.39 3.22 5.78
N ASP A 60 -0.93 4.22 5.09
CA ASP A 60 -0.26 5.48 4.81
C ASP A 60 -0.88 6.67 5.56
N VAL A 61 -1.74 6.44 6.56
CA VAL A 61 -2.49 7.54 7.17
C VAL A 61 -1.54 8.62 7.74
N ILE A 62 -0.42 8.19 8.34
CA ILE A 62 0.71 9.05 8.67
C ILE A 62 1.71 8.98 7.52
N TYR A 63 2.04 10.14 6.93
CA TYR A 63 2.97 10.20 5.81
C TYR A 63 3.80 11.50 5.82
N ASP A 64 5.10 11.36 6.01
CA ASP A 64 6.12 12.36 5.69
C ASP A 64 7.23 11.67 4.88
N SER A 65 7.49 12.13 3.66
CA SER A 65 8.51 11.54 2.78
C SER A 65 9.94 11.66 3.34
N ARG A 66 10.16 12.47 4.39
CA ARG A 66 11.44 12.59 5.11
C ARG A 66 11.58 11.64 6.29
N ALA A 67 10.47 11.08 6.78
CA ALA A 67 10.44 10.20 7.93
C ALA A 67 10.73 8.74 7.51
N LYS A 68 11.05 7.90 8.50
CA LYS A 68 11.38 6.47 8.30
C LYS A 68 10.47 5.53 9.10
N ASP A 69 9.52 6.10 9.81
CA ASP A 69 8.65 5.44 10.78
C ASP A 69 7.17 5.71 10.47
N ASN A 70 6.85 6.13 9.24
CA ASN A 70 5.47 6.37 8.78
C ASN A 70 4.60 5.14 9.03
N GLU A 71 5.04 3.97 8.58
CA GLU A 71 4.30 2.71 8.71
C GLU A 71 4.12 2.32 10.17
N ALA A 72 5.14 2.55 11.01
CA ALA A 72 5.06 2.27 12.44
C ALA A 72 4.08 3.21 13.15
N GLN A 73 4.07 4.49 12.80
CA GLN A 73 3.11 5.47 13.34
C GLN A 73 1.69 5.21 12.83
N SER A 74 1.53 4.85 11.56
CA SER A 74 0.27 4.44 10.96
C SER A 74 -0.31 3.19 11.64
N ALA A 75 0.53 2.17 11.88
CA ALA A 75 0.14 0.97 12.62
C ALA A 75 -0.26 1.29 14.07
N ALA A 76 0.51 2.13 14.77
CA ALA A 76 0.17 2.56 16.13
C ALA A 76 -1.16 3.33 16.18
N LEU A 77 -1.45 4.17 15.18
CA LEU A 77 -2.73 4.86 15.09
C LEU A 77 -3.88 3.88 14.84
N ALA A 78 -3.68 2.87 13.98
CA ALA A 78 -4.66 1.80 13.75
C ALA A 78 -4.96 1.03 15.05
N GLU A 79 -3.92 0.63 15.79
CA GLU A 79 -4.04 -0.03 17.09
C GLU A 79 -4.86 0.81 18.08
N GLN A 80 -4.57 2.11 18.16
CA GLN A 80 -5.30 3.03 19.03
C GLN A 80 -6.77 3.17 18.62
N LYS A 81 -7.05 3.37 17.33
CA LYS A 81 -8.41 3.66 16.82
C LYS A 81 -9.32 2.44 16.79
N LEU A 82 -8.74 1.25 16.62
CA LEU A 82 -9.45 -0.02 16.56
C LEU A 82 -9.47 -0.79 17.89
N ALA A 83 -8.79 -0.27 18.92
CA ALA A 83 -8.86 -0.83 20.27
C ALA A 83 -10.32 -0.93 20.75
N GLY A 84 -10.73 -2.13 21.14
CA GLY A 84 -12.10 -2.42 21.60
C GLY A 84 -13.15 -2.52 20.49
N ARG A 85 -12.79 -2.28 19.21
CA ARG A 85 -13.66 -2.52 18.05
C ARG A 85 -13.51 -3.94 17.48
N THR A 86 -12.41 -4.62 17.80
CA THR A 86 -12.14 -5.99 17.35
C THR A 86 -11.25 -6.74 18.36
N ASP A 87 -11.06 -8.04 18.15
CA ASP A 87 -10.18 -8.88 18.96
C ASP A 87 -8.69 -8.62 18.67
N ALA A 88 -7.84 -9.00 19.62
CA ALA A 88 -6.39 -8.76 19.53
C ALA A 88 -5.73 -9.48 18.32
N GLY A 89 -6.28 -10.61 17.88
CA GLY A 89 -5.77 -11.36 16.74
C GLY A 89 -6.03 -10.64 15.42
N ARG A 90 -7.25 -10.15 15.18
CA ARG A 90 -7.53 -9.29 14.02
C ARG A 90 -6.72 -8.00 14.06
N LEU A 91 -6.63 -7.34 15.23
CA LEU A 91 -5.87 -6.10 15.37
C LEU A 91 -4.38 -6.29 15.03
N SER A 92 -3.77 -7.37 15.52
CA SER A 92 -2.38 -7.72 15.22
C SER A 92 -2.17 -8.00 13.72
N ARG A 93 -3.13 -8.63 13.04
CA ARG A 93 -3.09 -8.84 11.58
C ARG A 93 -3.13 -7.53 10.81
N VAL A 94 -4.00 -6.59 11.20
CA VAL A 94 -4.06 -5.23 10.60
C VAL A 94 -2.73 -4.50 10.77
N SER A 95 -2.19 -4.46 11.99
CA SER A 95 -0.90 -3.82 12.29
C SER A 95 0.24 -4.45 11.48
N ALA A 96 0.30 -5.78 11.42
CA ALA A 96 1.31 -6.49 10.64
C ALA A 96 1.22 -6.23 9.13
N MET A 97 0.02 -6.11 8.56
CA MET A 97 -0.16 -5.71 7.15
C MET A 97 0.37 -4.29 6.90
N ILE A 98 0.04 -3.33 7.76
CA ILE A 98 0.53 -1.95 7.65
C ILE A 98 2.05 -1.90 7.73
N LEU A 99 2.66 -2.56 8.71
CA LEU A 99 4.11 -2.59 8.86
C LEU A 99 4.82 -3.24 7.66
N ALA A 100 4.16 -4.20 6.99
CA ALA A 100 4.71 -4.88 5.84
C ALA A 100 4.88 -3.98 4.60
N THR A 101 4.14 -2.86 4.48
CA THR A 101 4.29 -1.93 3.35
C THR A 101 5.65 -1.24 3.32
N ALA A 102 6.37 -1.17 4.44
CA ALA A 102 7.72 -0.60 4.48
C ALA A 102 8.74 -1.37 3.60
N THR A 103 8.50 -2.67 3.37
CA THR A 103 9.41 -3.56 2.62
C THR A 103 8.73 -4.35 1.50
N HIS A 104 7.39 -4.36 1.52
CA HIS A 104 6.54 -5.23 0.70
C HIS A 104 6.94 -6.71 0.78
N GLN A 105 7.38 -7.14 1.96
CA GLN A 105 7.62 -8.54 2.30
C GLN A 105 6.45 -9.08 3.12
N LEU A 106 6.09 -10.35 2.91
CA LEU A 106 4.99 -10.94 3.65
C LEU A 106 5.31 -11.01 5.15
N PRO A 107 4.38 -10.56 6.03
CA PRO A 107 4.48 -10.84 7.45
C PRO A 107 4.40 -12.35 7.69
N LEU A 108 5.03 -12.82 8.77
CA LEU A 108 4.94 -14.21 9.19
C LEU A 108 3.65 -14.43 9.96
N PHE A 109 2.76 -15.25 9.41
CA PHE A 109 1.58 -15.75 10.09
C PHE A 109 1.58 -17.28 10.12
N ASP A 110 1.11 -17.85 11.22
CA ASP A 110 0.88 -19.30 11.35
C ASP A 110 -0.40 -19.75 10.62
N ASP A 111 -1.19 -18.79 10.14
CA ASP A 111 -2.43 -18.99 9.41
C ASP A 111 -2.26 -18.67 7.91
N ALA A 112 -2.58 -19.65 7.06
CA ALA A 112 -2.53 -19.52 5.62
C ALA A 112 -3.56 -18.52 5.08
N ALA A 113 -4.72 -18.37 5.74
CA ALA A 113 -5.74 -17.41 5.35
C ALA A 113 -5.26 -15.97 5.62
N ALA A 114 -4.73 -15.69 6.82
CA ALA A 114 -4.07 -14.41 7.12
C ALA A 114 -2.91 -14.09 6.18
N THR A 115 -2.10 -15.09 5.80
CA THR A 115 -1.03 -14.92 4.81
C THR A 115 -1.58 -14.54 3.43
N ARG A 116 -2.72 -15.13 3.04
CA ARG A 116 -3.38 -14.83 1.77
C ARG A 116 -3.94 -13.41 1.75
N ASP A 117 -4.58 -12.97 2.83
CA ASP A 117 -5.10 -11.60 2.96
C ASP A 117 -3.98 -10.55 2.86
N ALA A 118 -2.87 -10.76 3.58
CA ALA A 118 -1.72 -9.86 3.49
C ALA A 118 -1.07 -9.87 2.10
N SER A 119 -1.06 -11.02 1.41
CA SER A 119 -0.58 -11.11 0.02
C SER A 119 -1.42 -10.23 -0.91
N LEU A 120 -2.75 -10.34 -0.82
CA LEU A 120 -3.67 -9.54 -1.62
C LEU A 120 -3.57 -8.05 -1.27
N PHE A 121 -3.47 -7.70 0.01
CA PHE A 121 -3.28 -6.33 0.46
C PHE A 121 -2.01 -5.68 -0.12
N LEU A 122 -0.85 -6.34 0.00
CA LEU A 122 0.42 -5.83 -0.55
C LEU A 122 0.38 -5.74 -2.08
N ASP A 123 -0.31 -6.68 -2.74
CA ASP A 123 -0.49 -6.65 -4.18
C ASP A 123 -1.38 -5.49 -4.64
N MET A 124 -2.42 -5.15 -3.88
CA MET A 124 -3.27 -3.98 -4.12
C MET A 124 -2.48 -2.69 -4.02
N ASP A 125 -1.61 -2.57 -3.01
CA ASP A 125 -0.73 -1.40 -2.80
C ASP A 125 0.24 -1.21 -3.97
N LEU A 126 0.82 -2.31 -4.47
CA LEU A 126 1.76 -2.30 -5.60
C LEU A 126 1.08 -2.26 -6.98
N SER A 127 -0.25 -2.32 -7.05
CA SER A 127 -0.98 -2.48 -8.33
C SER A 127 -0.74 -1.34 -9.32
N ILE A 128 -0.42 -0.13 -8.84
CA ILE A 128 -0.08 1.03 -9.69
C ILE A 128 1.11 0.73 -10.62
N LEU A 129 2.02 -0.16 -10.20
CA LEU A 129 3.18 -0.53 -11.01
C LEU A 129 2.74 -1.16 -12.32
N GLY A 130 1.68 -1.98 -12.28
CA GLY A 130 1.10 -2.66 -13.44
C GLY A 130 -0.04 -1.91 -14.14
N ALA A 131 -0.29 -0.65 -13.78
CA ALA A 131 -1.26 0.17 -14.48
C ALA A 131 -0.81 0.48 -15.92
N ASP A 132 -1.69 1.04 -16.74
CA ASP A 132 -1.30 1.52 -18.07
C ASP A 132 -0.16 2.56 -17.98
N ALA A 133 0.59 2.70 -19.06
CA ALA A 133 1.79 3.54 -19.09
C ALA A 133 1.53 5.00 -18.70
N VAL A 134 0.36 5.55 -19.02
CA VAL A 134 0.02 6.95 -18.72
C VAL A 134 -0.25 7.12 -17.23
N ALA A 135 -1.00 6.21 -16.62
CA ALA A 135 -1.24 6.17 -15.19
C ALA A 135 0.07 5.97 -14.40
N PHE A 136 0.92 5.03 -14.83
CA PHE A 136 2.24 4.81 -14.21
C PHE A 136 3.14 6.04 -14.31
N ASP A 137 3.17 6.74 -15.45
CA ASP A 137 3.95 7.96 -15.60
C ASP A 137 3.44 9.10 -14.69
N ALA A 138 2.12 9.15 -14.45
CA ALA A 138 1.52 10.09 -13.50
C ALA A 138 1.93 9.76 -12.05
N TYR A 139 1.95 8.47 -11.69
CA TYR A 139 2.50 7.98 -10.43
C TYR A 139 3.96 8.41 -10.24
N GLU A 140 4.85 8.13 -11.21
CA GLU A 140 6.26 8.50 -11.12
C GLU A 140 6.47 10.01 -10.88
N ARG A 141 5.71 10.85 -11.61
CA ARG A 141 5.75 12.30 -11.42
C ARG A 141 5.24 12.72 -10.05
N ALA A 142 4.18 12.07 -9.55
CA ALA A 142 3.61 12.35 -8.25
C ALA A 142 4.62 12.01 -7.13
N VAL A 143 5.23 10.83 -7.16
CA VAL A 143 6.28 10.45 -6.21
C VAL A 143 7.48 11.42 -6.31
N ARG A 144 7.94 11.78 -7.52
CA ARG A 144 9.03 12.77 -7.67
C ARG A 144 8.74 14.09 -6.94
N ARG A 145 7.49 14.56 -6.95
CA ARG A 145 7.08 15.79 -6.25
C ARG A 145 7.16 15.63 -4.73
N GLU A 146 6.74 14.50 -4.18
CA GLU A 146 6.81 14.22 -2.73
C GLU A 146 8.25 14.20 -2.23
N TYR A 147 9.17 13.74 -3.07
CA TYR A 147 10.62 13.77 -2.84
C TYR A 147 11.30 15.00 -3.45
N GLY A 148 10.56 16.09 -3.70
CA GLY A 148 11.09 17.33 -4.27
C GLY A 148 12.21 17.98 -3.43
N TRP A 149 12.32 17.60 -2.16
CA TRP A 149 13.39 17.99 -1.25
C TRP A 149 14.71 17.22 -1.46
N VAL A 150 14.70 16.12 -2.21
CA VAL A 150 15.90 15.33 -2.56
C VAL A 150 16.53 15.89 -3.82
N GLU A 151 17.83 16.16 -3.76
CA GLU A 151 18.62 16.60 -4.92
C GLU A 151 18.59 15.57 -6.05
N GLU A 152 18.56 16.05 -7.30
CA GLU A 152 18.31 15.21 -8.47
C GLU A 152 19.26 14.00 -8.60
N PRO A 153 20.59 14.12 -8.38
CA PRO A 153 21.48 12.95 -8.45
C PRO A 153 21.16 11.89 -7.39
N MET A 154 20.81 12.32 -6.17
CA MET A 154 20.44 11.42 -5.08
C MET A 154 19.08 10.76 -5.32
N TRP A 155 18.12 11.53 -5.85
CA TRP A 155 16.81 11.01 -6.24
C TRP A 155 16.94 9.92 -7.31
N ARG A 156 17.69 10.19 -8.40
CA ARG A 156 17.90 9.22 -9.49
C ARG A 156 18.55 7.93 -8.98
N ALA A 157 19.56 8.04 -8.12
CA ALA A 157 20.22 6.89 -7.51
C ALA A 157 19.27 6.09 -6.62
N GLY A 158 18.53 6.76 -5.72
CA GLY A 158 17.60 6.14 -4.79
C GLY A 158 16.41 5.47 -5.49
N ARG A 159 15.73 6.20 -6.38
CA ARG A 159 14.62 5.64 -7.17
C ARG A 159 15.08 4.50 -8.06
N GLY A 160 16.24 4.64 -8.72
CA GLY A 160 16.85 3.58 -9.52
C GLY A 160 17.14 2.32 -8.70
N ALA A 161 17.59 2.46 -7.45
CA ALA A 161 17.80 1.32 -6.55
C ALA A 161 16.48 0.62 -6.20
N VAL A 162 15.42 1.37 -5.85
CA VAL A 162 14.09 0.80 -5.58
C VAL A 162 13.57 -0.01 -6.77
N LEU A 163 13.62 0.55 -7.98
CA LEU A 163 13.16 -0.13 -9.20
C LEU A 163 13.97 -1.39 -9.50
N LYS A 164 15.30 -1.35 -9.33
CA LYS A 164 16.17 -2.53 -9.49
C LYS A 164 15.81 -3.63 -8.49
N THR A 165 15.55 -3.28 -7.24
CA THR A 165 15.14 -4.24 -6.19
C THR A 165 13.86 -4.96 -6.58
N PHE A 166 12.84 -4.24 -7.06
CA PHE A 166 11.59 -4.87 -7.52
C PHE A 166 11.79 -5.72 -8.77
N LEU A 167 12.52 -5.23 -9.77
CA LEU A 167 12.79 -5.98 -11.01
C LEU A 167 13.58 -7.27 -10.77
N ALA A 168 14.41 -7.31 -9.73
CA ALA A 168 15.19 -8.48 -9.34
C ALA A 168 14.35 -9.58 -8.64
N ARG A 169 13.13 -9.27 -8.17
CA ARG A 169 12.25 -10.29 -7.58
C ARG A 169 11.80 -11.28 -8.66
N PRO A 170 11.70 -12.60 -8.34
CA PRO A 170 11.11 -13.58 -9.26
C PRO A 170 9.69 -13.21 -9.66
N HIS A 171 8.91 -12.71 -8.70
CA HIS A 171 7.58 -12.14 -8.90
C HIS A 171 7.49 -10.81 -8.14
N ILE A 172 6.87 -9.80 -8.78
CA ILE A 172 6.65 -8.50 -8.15
C ILE A 172 5.46 -8.59 -7.20
N PHE A 173 4.44 -9.32 -7.63
CA PHE A 173 3.21 -9.59 -6.89
C PHE A 173 3.26 -10.98 -6.24
N HIS A 174 2.66 -11.12 -5.08
CA HIS A 174 2.65 -12.35 -4.29
C HIS A 174 1.63 -13.36 -4.82
N THR A 175 0.46 -12.90 -5.28
CA THR A 175 -0.65 -13.75 -5.71
C THR A 175 -0.65 -14.01 -7.21
N GLN A 176 -1.14 -15.19 -7.62
CA GLN A 176 -1.17 -15.59 -9.03
C GLN A 176 -2.06 -14.66 -9.87
N GLU A 177 -3.17 -14.21 -9.29
CA GLU A 177 -4.14 -13.32 -9.93
C GLU A 177 -3.51 -11.97 -10.29
N PHE A 178 -2.73 -11.39 -9.37
CA PHE A 178 -2.03 -10.13 -9.63
C PHE A 178 -0.79 -10.32 -10.50
N GLN A 179 -0.07 -11.44 -10.37
CA GLN A 179 1.02 -11.77 -11.28
C GLN A 179 0.53 -11.83 -12.74
N GLN A 180 -0.60 -12.48 -12.99
CA GLN A 180 -1.17 -12.57 -14.33
C GLN A 180 -1.71 -11.23 -14.84
N ARG A 181 -2.40 -10.47 -13.98
CA ARG A 181 -3.06 -9.22 -14.37
C ARG A 181 -2.09 -8.05 -14.53
N PHE A 182 -1.11 -7.90 -13.64
CA PHE A 182 -0.32 -6.68 -13.50
C PHE A 182 1.17 -6.86 -13.80
N GLU A 183 1.74 -8.04 -13.57
CA GLU A 183 3.21 -8.19 -13.63
C GLU A 183 3.83 -7.90 -15.01
N PRO A 184 3.25 -8.35 -16.14
CA PRO A 184 3.83 -8.04 -17.46
C PRO A 184 3.97 -6.54 -17.69
N GLN A 185 2.93 -5.77 -17.36
CA GLN A 185 2.93 -4.31 -17.52
C GLN A 185 3.84 -3.65 -16.47
N ALA A 186 3.88 -4.16 -15.23
CA ALA A 186 4.74 -3.64 -14.17
C ALA A 186 6.22 -3.71 -14.53
N ARG A 187 6.65 -4.84 -15.11
CA ARG A 187 8.03 -5.00 -15.58
C ARG A 187 8.38 -4.03 -16.71
N LEU A 188 7.47 -3.83 -17.67
CA LEU A 188 7.66 -2.85 -18.77
C LEU A 188 7.76 -1.42 -18.24
N ASN A 189 6.84 -1.03 -17.35
CA ASN A 189 6.79 0.29 -16.74
C ASN A 189 8.06 0.60 -15.95
N MET A 190 8.45 -0.29 -15.03
CA MET A 190 9.64 -0.10 -14.20
C MET A 190 10.94 -0.14 -15.00
N ALA A 191 11.05 -0.99 -16.02
CA ALA A 191 12.22 -1.00 -16.91
C ALA A 191 12.36 0.31 -17.68
N ARG A 192 11.25 0.86 -18.19
CA ARG A 192 11.22 2.16 -18.87
C ARG A 192 11.58 3.31 -17.92
N SER A 193 11.03 3.34 -16.71
CA SER A 193 11.40 4.35 -15.71
C SER A 193 12.88 4.25 -15.34
N LEU A 194 13.39 3.03 -15.12
CA LEU A 194 14.80 2.82 -14.79
C LEU A 194 15.73 3.33 -15.89
N GLN A 195 15.41 3.10 -17.16
CA GLN A 195 16.19 3.63 -18.30
C GLN A 195 16.19 5.17 -18.35
N ALA A 196 15.13 5.83 -17.90
CA ALA A 196 15.08 7.29 -17.85
C ALA A 196 15.89 7.88 -16.67
N LEU A 197 16.21 7.07 -15.66
CA LEU A 197 16.98 7.45 -14.46
C LEU A 197 18.49 7.19 -14.58
N THR A 198 18.91 6.34 -15.52
CA THR A 198 20.32 6.17 -15.91
C THR A 198 20.73 7.23 -16.90
#